data_AF-A0A9D5K181-F1
#
_entry.id   AF-A0A9D5K181-F1
#
_cell.length_a   1.000
_cell.length_b   1.000
_cell.length_c   1.000
_cell.angle_alpha   90.00
_cell.angle_beta   90.00
_cell.angle_gamma   90.00
#
_symmetry.space_group_name_H-M   'P 1'
#
loop_
_entity.id
_entity.type
_entity.pdbx_description
1 polymer ?
#
loop_
_entity_poly.entity_id
_entity_poly.type
_entity_poly.pdbx_seq_one_letter_code
_entity_poly.pdbx_strand_id
1 'polypeptide(L)'
;MMQKPPNLVIFNPDQWRGDVMGHLGDSGAVTPNLDRLVESDAVSFRNAFCQNPVCTPSRCSFMSGWYPHVAGHRTQSHMLREHEPNLLRTLKDSGYYVWWGGKNDLVPAQRENPWAPYCHVKNKAEATRRWMHDSLLYGNARGEPGGDSYHSFFIGKIDVKDPATWYNYIPPRSASTKASIGT
;
A
#
# COMPACT_ATOMS: atom_id res chain seq x y z
N MET A 1 -3.99 -10.75 37.07
CA MET A 1 -2.80 -10.16 36.43
C MET A 1 -3.28 -9.28 35.28
N MET A 2 -2.77 -8.05 35.12
CA MET A 2 -3.03 -7.28 33.91
C MET A 2 -2.40 -8.03 32.73
N GLN A 3 -3.21 -8.35 31.72
CA GLN A 3 -2.75 -8.96 30.48
C GLN A 3 -1.73 -8.04 29.81
N LYS A 4 -0.62 -8.61 29.31
CA LYS A 4 0.38 -7.85 28.57
C LYS A 4 -0.28 -7.30 27.30
N PRO A 5 -0.16 -6.00 26.98
CA PRO A 5 -0.71 -5.45 25.76
C PRO A 5 -0.15 -6.18 24.52
N PRO A 6 -0.96 -6.44 23.48
CA PRO A 6 -0.51 -7.13 22.28
C PRO A 6 0.44 -6.25 21.49
N ASN A 7 1.35 -6.87 20.73
CA ASN A 7 2.12 -6.16 19.72
C ASN A 7 1.21 -5.80 18.53
N LEU A 8 1.39 -4.61 17.97
CA LEU A 8 0.59 -4.12 16.84
C LEU A 8 1.46 -3.98 15.59
N VAL A 9 1.00 -4.56 14.48
CA VAL A 9 1.62 -4.41 13.16
C VAL A 9 0.62 -3.78 12.22
N ILE A 10 0.89 -2.55 11.79
CA ILE A 10 0.07 -1.83 10.82
C ILE A 10 0.78 -1.88 9.46
N PHE A 11 0.25 -2.70 8.56
CA PHE A 11 0.71 -2.76 7.17
C PHE A 11 -0.24 -1.93 6.29
N ASN A 12 0.27 -0.80 5.75
CA ASN A 12 -0.55 0.15 5.00
C ASN A 12 0.08 0.45 3.62
N PRO A 13 -0.24 -0.32 2.58
CA PRO A 13 0.25 -0.10 1.22
C PRO A 13 -0.33 1.20 0.62
N ASP A 14 0.43 1.86 -0.27
CA ASP A 14 -0.03 3.05 -0.98
C ASP A 14 -0.70 2.67 -2.31
N GLN A 15 -1.81 3.32 -2.64
CA GLN A 15 -2.56 3.12 -3.89
C GLN A 15 -3.00 1.66 -4.17
N TRP A 16 -3.24 0.88 -3.12
CA TRP A 16 -3.75 -0.50 -3.25
C TRP A 16 -5.23 -0.47 -3.66
N ARG A 17 -5.57 -1.11 -4.77
CA ARG A 17 -6.95 -1.23 -5.23
C ARG A 17 -7.73 -2.23 -4.37
N GLY A 18 -8.92 -1.87 -3.91
CA GLY A 18 -9.70 -2.72 -3.00
C GLY A 18 -10.11 -4.08 -3.57
N ASP A 19 -10.07 -4.25 -4.90
CA ASP A 19 -10.49 -5.47 -5.61
C ASP A 19 -9.34 -6.42 -6.00
N VAL A 20 -8.07 -6.03 -5.82
CA VAL A 20 -6.92 -6.84 -6.30
C VAL A 20 -6.40 -7.84 -5.27
N MET A 21 -7.25 -8.76 -4.82
CA MET A 21 -6.86 -9.86 -3.93
C MET A 21 -7.54 -11.17 -4.34
N GLY A 22 -6.79 -12.28 -4.22
CA GLY A 22 -7.24 -13.60 -4.63
C GLY A 22 -8.50 -14.05 -3.89
N HIS A 23 -8.56 -13.88 -2.56
CA HIS A 23 -9.74 -14.22 -1.76
C HIS A 23 -10.98 -13.36 -2.09
N LEU A 24 -10.83 -12.23 -2.79
CA LEU A 24 -11.94 -11.40 -3.27
C LEU A 24 -12.42 -11.82 -4.68
N GLY A 25 -11.80 -12.83 -5.29
CA GLY A 25 -12.19 -13.39 -6.58
C GLY A 25 -11.46 -12.79 -7.79
N ASP A 26 -10.42 -11.97 -7.59
CA ASP A 26 -9.58 -11.50 -8.69
C ASP A 26 -8.63 -12.61 -9.17
N SER A 27 -8.89 -13.14 -10.36
CA SER A 27 -8.08 -14.22 -10.96
C SER A 27 -6.68 -13.77 -11.39
N GLY A 28 -6.43 -12.45 -11.50
CA GLY A 28 -5.11 -11.90 -11.79
C GLY A 28 -4.28 -11.60 -10.53
N ALA A 29 -4.90 -11.60 -9.35
CA ALA A 29 -4.22 -11.29 -8.10
C ALA A 29 -3.60 -12.55 -7.46
N VAL A 30 -2.26 -12.58 -7.39
CA VAL A 30 -1.52 -13.63 -6.69
C VAL A 30 -1.09 -13.13 -5.31
N THR A 31 -1.94 -13.36 -4.30
CA THR A 31 -1.77 -12.85 -2.92
C THR A 31 -1.73 -13.94 -1.83
N PRO A 32 -0.96 -15.04 -2.00
CA PRO A 32 -1.10 -16.25 -1.19
C PRO A 32 -0.90 -16.04 0.31
N ASN A 33 -0.07 -15.08 0.72
CA ASN A 33 0.15 -14.78 2.14
C ASN A 33 -1.05 -14.08 2.79
N LEU A 34 -1.70 -13.16 2.07
CA LEU A 34 -2.88 -12.45 2.58
C LEU A 34 -4.12 -13.33 2.52
N ASP A 35 -4.26 -14.10 1.42
CA ASP A 35 -5.39 -15.00 1.24
C ASP A 35 -5.39 -16.08 2.33
N ARG A 36 -4.25 -16.73 2.58
CA ARG A 36 -4.09 -17.68 3.69
C ARG A 36 -4.38 -17.03 5.06
N LEU A 37 -3.97 -15.78 5.27
CA LEU A 37 -4.23 -15.09 6.54
C LEU A 37 -5.73 -14.87 6.74
N VAL A 38 -6.47 -14.50 5.69
CA VAL A 38 -7.93 -14.35 5.74
C VAL A 38 -8.63 -15.70 5.94
N GLU A 39 -8.10 -16.79 5.38
CA GLU A 39 -8.64 -18.13 5.58
C GLU A 39 -8.46 -18.65 7.01
N SER A 40 -7.35 -18.30 7.69
CA SER A 40 -7.01 -18.87 9.00
C SER A 40 -7.32 -17.96 10.19
N ASP A 41 -6.88 -16.69 10.16
CA ASP A 41 -6.70 -15.89 11.38
C ASP A 41 -7.23 -14.44 11.28
N ALA A 42 -7.65 -13.99 10.09
CA ALA A 42 -8.04 -12.60 9.85
C ALA A 42 -9.49 -12.44 9.37
N VAL A 43 -10.02 -11.24 9.59
CA VAL A 43 -11.31 -10.80 9.07
C VAL A 43 -11.08 -9.82 7.92
N SER A 44 -11.65 -10.12 6.75
CA SER A 44 -11.61 -9.24 5.58
C SER A 44 -12.86 -8.36 5.51
N PHE A 45 -12.69 -7.05 5.38
CA PHE A 45 -13.78 -6.08 5.26
C PHE A 45 -13.96 -5.68 3.80
N ARG A 46 -14.98 -6.24 3.13
CA ARG A 46 -15.27 -5.94 1.72
C ARG A 46 -15.60 -4.47 1.45
N ASN A 47 -16.19 -3.79 2.43
CA ASN A 47 -16.70 -2.43 2.31
C ASN A 47 -15.95 -1.46 3.23
N ALA A 48 -14.62 -1.40 3.10
CA ALA A 48 -13.77 -0.47 3.83
C ALA A 48 -13.33 0.69 2.92
N PHE A 49 -13.72 1.92 3.25
CA PHE A 49 -13.47 3.10 2.43
C PHE A 49 -12.56 4.11 3.14
N CYS A 50 -11.64 4.71 2.38
CA CYS A 50 -10.88 5.86 2.85
C CYS A 50 -11.77 7.12 2.85
N GLN A 51 -11.47 8.06 3.74
CA GLN A 51 -12.25 9.31 3.85
C GLN A 51 -11.89 10.35 2.78
N ASN A 52 -10.79 10.14 2.06
CA ASN A 52 -10.36 10.94 0.92
C ASN A 52 -9.49 10.08 -0.01
N PRO A 53 -9.68 10.12 -1.35
CA PRO A 53 -8.91 9.30 -2.29
C PRO A 53 -7.48 9.81 -2.56
N VAL A 54 -7.03 10.86 -1.87
CA VAL A 54 -5.68 11.45 -2.04
C VAL A 54 -4.81 11.19 -0.81
N CYS A 55 -3.50 10.99 -1.01
CA CYS A 55 -2.58 10.44 0.00
C CYS A 55 -2.62 11.17 1.36
N THR A 56 -2.26 12.44 1.40
CA THR A 56 -2.17 13.25 2.64
C THR A 56 -3.50 13.35 3.37
N PRO A 57 -4.62 13.76 2.73
CA PRO A 57 -5.90 13.85 3.43
C PRO A 57 -6.41 12.47 3.91
N SER A 58 -6.16 11.41 3.15
CA SER A 58 -6.46 10.03 3.56
C SER A 58 -5.67 9.63 4.81
N ARG A 59 -4.36 9.86 4.82
CA ARG A 59 -3.46 9.56 5.94
C ARG A 59 -3.78 10.39 7.17
N CYS A 60 -4.06 11.68 7.01
CA CYS A 60 -4.47 12.54 8.13
C CYS A 60 -5.75 12.02 8.77
N SER A 61 -6.74 11.62 7.97
CA SER A 61 -7.99 11.05 8.48
C SER A 61 -7.77 9.70 9.17
N PHE A 62 -7.03 8.79 8.54
CA PHE A 62 -6.71 7.47 9.10
C PHE A 62 -5.96 7.56 10.44
N MET A 63 -5.01 8.49 10.56
CA MET A 63 -4.15 8.58 11.75
C MET A 63 -4.76 9.40 12.89
N SER A 64 -5.65 10.35 12.59
CA SER A 64 -6.35 11.15 13.62
C SER A 64 -7.69 10.56 14.04
N GLY A 65 -8.29 9.71 13.21
CA GLY A 65 -9.68 9.27 13.36
C GLY A 65 -10.71 10.35 13.00
N TRP A 66 -10.29 11.49 12.46
CA TRP A 66 -11.17 12.58 12.06
C TRP A 66 -11.50 12.54 10.58
N TYR A 67 -12.70 13.01 10.22
CA TYR A 67 -12.98 13.32 8.82
C TYR A 67 -12.12 14.49 8.34
N PRO A 68 -11.72 14.53 7.05
CA PRO A 68 -10.90 15.61 6.49
C PRO A 68 -11.44 17.02 6.74
N HIS A 69 -12.76 17.19 6.85
CA HIS A 69 -13.39 18.49 7.05
C HIS A 69 -13.24 19.05 8.47
N VAL A 70 -12.91 18.24 9.48
CA VAL A 70 -12.80 18.66 10.89
C VAL A 70 -11.69 19.70 11.07
N ALA A 71 -10.53 19.47 10.44
CA ALA A 71 -9.37 20.37 10.54
C ALA A 71 -8.90 20.94 9.18
N GLY A 72 -9.56 20.56 8.08
CA GLY A 72 -9.31 21.12 6.75
C GLY A 72 -8.17 20.46 5.97
N HIS A 73 -7.82 19.20 6.27
CA HIS A 73 -6.85 18.42 5.49
C HIS A 73 -7.47 18.01 4.15
N ARG A 74 -7.48 18.92 3.15
CA ARG A 74 -8.14 18.69 1.86
C ARG A 74 -7.19 18.54 0.67
N THR A 75 -5.90 18.81 0.86
CA THR A 75 -4.90 18.74 -0.22
C THR A 75 -3.60 18.10 0.29
N GLN A 76 -2.70 17.81 -0.63
CA GLN A 76 -1.36 17.27 -0.32
C GLN A 76 -0.49 18.20 0.54
N SER A 77 -0.79 19.50 0.58
CA SER A 77 -0.03 20.48 1.37
C SER A 77 -0.58 20.69 2.78
N HIS A 78 -1.81 20.24 3.08
CA HIS A 78 -2.44 20.40 4.39
C HIS A 78 -2.21 19.16 5.27
N MET A 79 -0.97 19.01 5.74
CA MET A 79 -0.56 17.93 6.66
C MET A 79 -1.14 18.10 8.07
N LEU A 80 -1.01 17.05 8.89
CA LEU A 80 -1.45 17.01 10.28
C LEU A 80 -0.64 18.02 11.13
N ARG A 81 -1.34 18.78 11.98
CA ARG A 81 -0.76 19.78 12.89
C ARG A 81 -0.33 19.12 14.20
N GLU A 82 0.55 19.77 14.95
CA GLU A 82 1.17 19.15 16.12
C GLU A 82 0.21 18.83 17.26
N HIS A 83 -0.82 19.63 17.46
CA HIS A 83 -1.79 19.44 18.54
C HIS A 83 -2.90 18.45 18.17
N GLU A 84 -2.97 18.00 16.92
CA GLU A 84 -4.03 17.13 16.45
C GLU A 84 -3.75 15.67 16.86
N PRO A 85 -4.80 14.86 17.06
CA PRO A 85 -4.65 13.45 17.40
C PRO A 85 -3.84 12.69 16.36
N ASN A 86 -3.00 11.77 16.83
CA ASN A 86 -2.20 10.91 15.98
C ASN A 86 -2.03 9.54 16.62
N LEU A 87 -2.46 8.49 15.93
CA LEU A 87 -2.42 7.10 16.40
C LEU A 87 -1.05 6.68 16.93
N LEU A 88 0.06 7.05 16.25
CA LEU A 88 1.40 6.66 16.68
C LEU A 88 1.78 7.34 17.99
N ARG A 89 1.44 8.63 18.13
CA ARG A 89 1.64 9.37 19.38
C ARG A 89 0.80 8.77 20.50
N THR A 90 -0.48 8.49 20.25
CA THR A 90 -1.35 7.85 21.24
C THR A 90 -0.79 6.51 21.71
N LEU A 91 -0.29 5.67 20.80
CA LEU A 91 0.35 4.39 21.15
C LEU A 91 1.61 4.61 21.98
N LYS A 92 2.48 5.52 21.55
CA LYS A 92 3.72 5.87 22.24
C LYS A 92 3.45 6.37 23.67
N ASP A 93 2.54 7.31 23.82
CA ASP A 93 2.15 7.89 25.11
C ASP A 93 1.47 6.86 26.03
N SER A 94 0.85 5.83 25.44
CA SER A 94 0.29 4.68 26.15
C SER A 94 1.33 3.60 26.53
N GLY A 95 2.62 3.86 26.32
CA GLY A 95 3.71 2.97 26.71
C GLY A 95 4.17 1.97 25.65
N TYR A 96 3.67 2.06 24.40
CA TYR A 96 4.17 1.23 23.32
C TYR A 96 5.52 1.71 22.80
N TYR A 97 6.43 0.77 22.51
CA TYR A 97 7.61 1.06 21.72
C TYR A 97 7.25 1.16 20.23
N VAL A 98 7.04 2.39 19.75
CA VAL A 98 6.62 2.64 18.36
C VAL A 98 7.80 2.72 17.38
N TRP A 99 7.74 1.89 16.34
CA TRP A 99 8.61 1.94 15.17
C TRP A 99 7.80 2.37 13.94
N TRP A 100 8.32 3.33 13.17
CA TRP A 100 7.65 3.86 11.97
C TRP A 100 8.55 3.78 10.74
N GLY A 101 8.31 2.78 9.91
CA GLY A 101 8.93 2.61 8.60
C GLY A 101 8.07 3.13 7.46
N GLY A 102 8.72 3.50 6.35
CA GLY A 102 8.03 3.84 5.10
C GLY A 102 7.65 5.31 4.96
N LYS A 103 6.61 5.54 4.15
CA LYS A 103 6.17 6.87 3.68
C LYS A 103 5.60 7.72 4.81
N ASN A 104 5.83 9.04 4.70
CA ASN A 104 5.29 10.02 5.63
C ASN A 104 3.94 10.57 5.13
N ASP A 105 3.94 11.53 4.20
CA ASP A 105 2.73 12.24 3.70
C ASP A 105 1.69 12.54 4.81
N LEU A 106 2.17 12.86 6.02
CA LEU A 106 1.33 12.95 7.22
C LEU A 106 1.72 14.15 8.08
N VAL A 107 3.00 14.27 8.45
CA VAL A 107 3.50 15.37 9.30
C VAL A 107 4.60 16.16 8.59
N PRO A 108 4.78 17.46 8.86
CA PRO A 108 5.89 18.24 8.29
C PRO A 108 7.26 17.66 8.69
N ALA A 109 8.13 17.42 7.72
CA ALA A 109 9.46 16.85 7.93
C ALA A 109 10.57 17.91 8.08
N GLN A 110 10.22 19.20 8.00
CA GLN A 110 11.15 20.33 7.98
C GLN A 110 11.62 20.78 9.37
N ARG A 111 11.02 20.24 10.44
CA ARG A 111 11.36 20.61 11.82
C ARG A 111 12.59 19.86 12.30
N GLU A 112 13.20 20.36 13.36
CA GLU A 112 14.20 19.62 14.11
C GLU A 112 13.53 18.39 14.76
N ASN A 113 14.09 17.21 14.51
CA ASN A 113 13.58 15.93 15.01
C ASN A 113 12.05 15.72 14.85
N PRO A 114 11.52 15.76 13.62
CA PRO A 114 10.07 15.84 13.36
C PRO A 114 9.32 14.55 13.74
N TRP A 115 10.03 13.46 13.99
CA TRP A 115 9.46 12.14 14.27
C TRP A 115 9.37 11.81 15.75
N ALA A 116 10.15 12.48 16.61
CA ALA A 116 10.24 12.16 18.03
C ALA A 116 8.89 12.14 18.77
N PRO A 117 7.90 13.00 18.46
CA PRO A 117 6.59 12.91 19.09
C PRO A 117 5.81 11.64 18.73
N TYR A 118 6.13 11.00 17.61
CA TYR A 118 5.30 9.93 17.02
C TYR A 118 5.94 8.55 17.15
N CYS A 119 7.26 8.43 17.16
CA CYS A 119 7.94 7.14 17.21
C CYS A 119 9.30 7.21 17.89
N HIS A 120 9.75 6.07 18.42
CA HIS A 120 11.11 5.90 18.92
C HIS A 120 12.11 5.69 17.78
N VAL A 121 11.67 5.03 16.70
CA VAL A 121 12.48 4.76 15.53
C VAL A 121 11.72 5.17 14.28
N LYS A 122 12.26 6.15 13.54
CA LYS A 122 11.85 6.40 12.16
C LYS A 122 12.81 5.64 11.24
N ASN A 123 12.40 4.47 10.77
CA ASN A 123 13.20 3.79 9.75
C ASN A 123 12.95 4.44 8.38
N LYS A 124 14.03 4.87 7.74
CA LYS A 124 14.09 5.04 6.30
C LYS A 124 14.94 3.89 5.84
N ALA A 125 14.35 2.93 5.12
CA ALA A 125 15.15 1.94 4.43
C ALA A 125 16.28 2.67 3.68
N GLU A 126 17.52 2.24 3.85
CA GLU A 126 18.59 2.68 2.95
C GLU A 126 18.06 2.53 1.54
N ALA A 127 18.19 3.58 0.73
CA ALA A 127 17.54 3.67 -0.56
C ALA A 127 17.91 2.45 -1.43
N THR A 128 17.12 1.38 -1.33
CA THR A 128 17.04 0.35 -2.35
C THR A 128 16.60 1.13 -3.56
N ARG A 129 17.50 1.21 -4.56
CA ARG A 129 17.42 2.00 -5.79
C ARG A 129 16.00 2.50 -6.06
N ARG A 130 15.86 3.81 -6.21
CA ARG A 130 14.60 4.52 -6.45
C ARG A 130 14.09 4.26 -7.89
N TRP A 131 13.98 2.99 -8.29
CA TRP A 131 13.69 2.54 -9.66
C TRP A 131 12.40 3.13 -10.22
N MET A 132 11.37 3.33 -9.39
CA MET A 132 10.11 3.97 -9.81
C MET A 132 10.27 5.44 -10.21
N HIS A 133 11.21 6.19 -9.61
CA HIS A 133 11.42 7.57 -10.03
C HIS A 133 12.15 7.64 -11.37
N ASP A 134 13.13 6.76 -11.59
CA ASP A 134 13.91 6.78 -12.84
C ASP A 134 13.08 6.26 -14.03
N SER A 135 12.23 5.24 -13.85
CA SER A 135 11.40 4.72 -14.96
C SER A 135 10.23 5.63 -15.34
N LEU A 136 9.61 6.34 -14.38
CA LEU A 136 8.55 7.31 -14.67
C LEU A 136 9.09 8.60 -15.31
N LEU A 137 10.36 8.94 -15.08
CA LEU A 137 10.98 10.16 -15.59
C LEU A 137 11.75 9.97 -16.90
N TYR A 138 12.18 8.75 -17.27
CA TYR A 138 13.13 8.54 -18.38
C TYR A 138 12.78 7.52 -19.48
N GLY A 139 11.60 6.88 -19.50
CA GLY A 139 11.20 6.12 -20.69
C GLY A 139 10.19 5.01 -20.45
N ASN A 140 9.52 4.63 -21.54
CA ASN A 140 8.40 3.68 -21.68
C ASN A 140 8.13 2.81 -20.43
N ALA A 141 7.37 3.35 -19.47
CA ALA A 141 7.13 2.75 -18.15
C ALA A 141 6.41 1.39 -18.20
N ARG A 142 5.94 0.99 -19.38
CA ARG A 142 5.27 -0.28 -19.65
C ARG A 142 6.23 -1.33 -20.23
N GLY A 143 7.45 -0.98 -20.64
CA GLY A 143 8.25 -1.90 -21.45
C GLY A 143 7.62 -2.15 -22.83
N GLU A 144 8.08 -3.18 -23.54
CA GLU A 144 7.68 -3.46 -24.92
C GLU A 144 6.31 -4.17 -25.02
N PRO A 145 5.47 -3.85 -26.03
CA PRO A 145 4.23 -4.57 -26.30
C PRO A 145 4.43 -6.08 -26.39
N GLY A 146 3.74 -6.83 -25.51
CA GLY A 146 3.82 -8.29 -25.43
C GLY A 146 4.85 -8.84 -24.45
N GLY A 147 5.65 -7.98 -23.79
CA GLY A 147 6.55 -8.40 -22.71
C GLY A 147 5.88 -8.48 -21.33
N ASP A 148 6.51 -9.19 -20.40
CA ASP A 148 6.00 -9.43 -19.03
C ASP A 148 5.74 -8.15 -18.20
N SER A 149 6.39 -7.05 -18.58
CA SER A 149 6.21 -5.72 -17.97
C SER A 149 5.11 -4.86 -18.63
N TYR A 150 4.55 -5.27 -19.78
CA TYR A 150 3.62 -4.44 -20.57
C TYR A 150 2.35 -4.02 -19.84
N HIS A 151 1.84 -4.91 -18.99
CA HIS A 151 0.66 -4.65 -18.15
C HIS A 151 0.98 -4.58 -16.66
N SER A 152 2.24 -4.74 -16.26
CA SER A 152 2.63 -4.76 -14.86
C SER A 152 3.50 -3.55 -14.51
N PHE A 153 3.16 -2.84 -13.44
CA PHE A 153 4.08 -1.88 -12.81
C PHE A 153 5.13 -2.60 -11.94
N PHE A 154 5.24 -3.92 -12.07
CA PHE A 154 6.16 -4.74 -11.31
C PHE A 154 7.55 -4.64 -11.94
N ILE A 155 8.46 -3.94 -11.28
CA ILE A 155 9.84 -3.77 -11.73
C ILE A 155 10.72 -4.72 -10.91
N GLY A 156 11.01 -5.90 -11.47
CA GLY A 156 11.87 -6.92 -10.91
C GLY A 156 11.73 -8.26 -11.65
N LYS A 157 12.83 -9.00 -11.81
CA LYS A 157 12.80 -10.36 -12.37
C LYS A 157 12.62 -11.36 -11.21
N ILE A 158 11.54 -12.13 -11.23
CA ILE A 158 11.41 -13.28 -10.34
C ILE A 158 12.31 -14.37 -10.89
N ASP A 159 13.28 -14.82 -10.09
CA ASP A 159 14.19 -15.88 -10.49
C ASP A 159 13.45 -17.22 -10.41
N VAL A 160 12.83 -17.62 -11.53
CA VAL A 160 12.06 -18.86 -11.61
C VAL A 160 13.04 -20.02 -11.74
N LYS A 161 13.42 -20.62 -10.61
CA LYS A 161 14.36 -21.77 -10.58
C LYS A 161 13.79 -23.04 -11.23
N ASP A 162 12.49 -23.08 -11.50
CA ASP A 162 11.81 -24.20 -12.13
C ASP A 162 10.88 -23.73 -13.27
N PRO A 163 11.23 -24.01 -14.54
CA PRO A 163 10.39 -23.67 -15.69
C PRO A 163 9.09 -24.49 -15.75
N ALA A 164 8.87 -25.49 -14.89
CA ALA A 164 7.57 -26.15 -14.75
C ALA A 164 6.63 -25.40 -13.79
N THR A 165 7.15 -24.46 -12.99
CA THR A 165 6.34 -23.56 -12.15
C THR A 165 5.84 -22.38 -12.99
N TRP A 166 5.04 -22.69 -14.01
CA TRP A 166 4.21 -21.67 -14.67
C TRP A 166 3.10 -21.30 -13.68
N TYR A 167 3.20 -20.12 -13.05
CA TYR A 167 1.96 -19.46 -12.63
C TYR A 167 1.18 -19.23 -13.92
N ASN A 168 0.04 -19.92 -14.05
CA ASN A 168 -0.81 -19.96 -15.24
C ASN A 168 -1.08 -18.56 -15.80
N TYR A 169 -0.17 -18.09 -16.66
CA TYR A 169 -0.44 -17.08 -17.63
C TYR A 169 -1.18 -17.79 -18.76
N ILE A 170 -2.48 -17.53 -18.90
CA ILE A 170 -3.20 -17.88 -20.13
C ILE A 170 -2.87 -16.77 -21.13
N PRO A 171 -1.98 -16.98 -22.11
CA PRO A 171 -1.78 -15.98 -23.14
C PRO A 171 -3.10 -15.80 -23.92
N PRO A 172 -3.44 -14.58 -24.37
CA PRO A 172 -4.49 -14.42 -25.36
C PRO A 172 -4.11 -15.28 -26.58
N ARG A 173 -4.97 -16.24 -26.95
CA ARG A 173 -4.77 -17.06 -28.15
C ARG A 173 -4.56 -16.12 -29.34
N SER A 174 -3.46 -16.32 -30.07
CA SER A 174 -3.18 -15.67 -31.34
C SER A 174 -4.38 -15.79 -32.30
N ALA A 175 -4.67 -14.70 -33.00
CA ALA A 175 -5.83 -14.50 -33.85
C ALA A 175 -6.06 -15.61 -34.90
N SER A 176 -7.15 -16.35 -34.76
CA SER A 176 -8.00 -16.82 -35.88
C SER A 176 -9.23 -17.59 -35.36
N THR A 177 -10.29 -16.90 -34.96
CA THR A 177 -11.63 -17.48 -35.03
C THR A 177 -12.62 -16.36 -35.29
N LYS A 178 -13.18 -16.33 -36.50
CA LYS A 178 -14.35 -15.51 -36.83
C LYS A 178 -15.48 -15.94 -35.90
N ALA A 179 -15.99 -15.03 -35.08
CA ALA A 179 -17.33 -15.12 -34.53
C ALA A 179 -18.11 -13.95 -35.09
N SER A 180 -19.03 -14.27 -36.00
CA SER A 180 -20.03 -13.36 -36.55
C SER A 180 -20.86 -12.75 -35.43
N ILE A 181 -20.99 -11.43 -35.43
CA ILE A 181 -22.04 -10.73 -34.71
C ILE A 181 -23.28 -10.84 -35.59
N GLY A 182 -24.23 -11.69 -35.20
CA GLY A 182 -25.60 -11.63 -35.68
C GLY A 182 -26.30 -10.46 -35.01
N THR A 183 -27.05 -9.70 -35.82
CA THR A 183 -27.95 -8.61 -35.45
C THR A 183 -28.88 -8.94 -34.28
#